data_AF-X0WZS5-F1
#
_entry.id   AF-X0WZS5-F1
#
_cell.length_a   1.000
_cell.length_b   1.000
_cell.length_c   1.000
_cell.angle_alpha   90.00
_cell.angle_beta   90.00
_cell.angle_gamma   90.00
#
_symmetry.space_group_name_H-M   'P 1'
#
loop_
_entity.id
_entity.type
_entity.pdbx_description
1 polymer ?
#
loop_
_entity_poly.entity_id
_entity_poly.type
_entity_poly.pdbx_seq_one_letter_code
_entity_poly.pdbx_strand_id
1 'polypeptide(L)'
;MVDGGNLMDKKTFTTGVAVVGGGVAGVAAAVAAARAGTDVYLIERYGFLGGTATGGLVARFQPGPDVGKHPVIRGIYKEICERLGEYDALHGSLFDPEMLKYVALDLCEEADV
;
A
#
# COMPACT_ATOMS: atom_id res chain seq x y z
N MET A 1 -27.46 -24.85 -19.37
CA MET A 1 -27.68 -24.06 -18.14
C MET A 1 -26.71 -24.60 -17.12
N VAL A 2 -25.66 -23.84 -16.82
CA VAL A 2 -24.70 -24.21 -15.75
C VAL A 2 -25.45 -24.07 -14.43
N ASP A 3 -25.47 -25.15 -13.65
CA ASP A 3 -26.12 -25.23 -12.34
C ASP A 3 -25.65 -24.07 -11.45
N GLY A 4 -26.61 -23.32 -10.93
CA GLY A 4 -26.40 -22.20 -10.02
C GLY A 4 -25.91 -22.68 -8.66
N GLY A 5 -24.63 -23.05 -8.57
CA GLY A 5 -23.96 -23.42 -7.34
C GLY A 5 -24.23 -22.38 -6.24
N ASN A 6 -24.71 -22.88 -5.10
CA ASN A 6 -25.23 -22.10 -3.98
C ASN A 6 -24.18 -21.10 -3.46
N LEU A 7 -24.51 -19.80 -3.48
CA LEU A 7 -23.66 -18.69 -3.03
C LEU A 7 -23.49 -18.60 -1.49
N MET A 8 -23.92 -19.60 -0.73
CA MET A 8 -24.24 -19.49 0.71
C MET A 8 -23.14 -19.90 1.71
N ASP A 9 -21.91 -20.20 1.28
CA ASP A 9 -20.77 -20.41 2.19
C ASP A 9 -19.82 -19.20 2.27
N LYS A 10 -20.33 -17.98 2.07
CA LYS A 10 -19.52 -16.76 2.12
C LYS A 10 -19.30 -16.30 3.56
N LYS A 11 -18.03 -16.19 3.98
CA LYS A 11 -17.67 -15.46 5.20
C LYS A 11 -17.97 -13.96 5.00
N THR A 12 -18.66 -13.37 5.97
CA THR A 12 -18.91 -11.92 6.02
C THR A 12 -17.99 -11.30 7.05
N PHE A 13 -17.39 -10.17 6.68
CA PHE A 13 -16.55 -9.35 7.53
C PHE A 13 -17.19 -7.97 7.63
N THR A 14 -17.17 -7.37 8.81
CA THR A 14 -17.69 -6.01 9.05
C THR A 14 -16.53 -5.13 9.45
N THR A 15 -16.48 -3.93 8.86
CA THR A 15 -15.43 -2.93 9.11
C THR A 15 -15.97 -1.54 8.83
N GLY A 16 -15.31 -0.50 9.34
CA GLY A 16 -15.65 0.89 9.03
C GLY A 16 -15.20 1.29 7.63
N VAL A 17 -14.04 0.79 7.18
CA VAL A 17 -13.50 1.02 5.84
C VAL A 17 -12.94 -0.28 5.26
N ALA A 18 -13.40 -0.66 4.07
CA ALA A 18 -12.79 -1.72 3.29
C ALA A 18 -11.97 -1.12 2.15
N VAL A 19 -10.66 -1.37 2.14
CA VAL A 19 -9.75 -1.00 1.06
C VAL A 19 -9.46 -2.23 0.21
N VAL A 20 -9.82 -2.19 -1.07
CA VAL A 20 -9.64 -3.32 -2.00
C VAL A 20 -8.51 -3.01 -2.96
N GLY A 21 -7.37 -3.67 -2.75
CA GLY A 21 -6.12 -3.52 -3.49
C GLY A 21 -5.00 -2.92 -2.63
N GLY A 22 -3.95 -3.68 -2.39
CA GLY A 22 -2.73 -3.35 -1.64
C GLY A 22 -1.66 -2.63 -2.46
N GLY A 23 -2.04 -1.85 -3.48
CA GLY A 23 -1.11 -0.94 -4.16
C GLY A 23 -0.69 0.23 -3.25
N VAL A 24 0.30 1.03 -3.67
CA VAL A 24 0.78 2.19 -2.88
C VAL A 24 -0.37 3.11 -2.44
N ALA A 25 -1.34 3.37 -3.31
CA ALA A 25 -2.52 4.17 -2.97
C ALA A 25 -3.44 3.49 -1.93
N GLY A 26 -3.62 2.16 -2.03
CA GLY A 26 -4.43 1.40 -1.10
C GLY A 26 -3.79 1.28 0.28
N VAL A 27 -2.49 1.00 0.34
CA VAL A 27 -1.70 1.04 1.58
C VAL A 27 -1.81 2.42 2.24
N ALA A 28 -1.60 3.50 1.48
CA ALA A 28 -1.74 4.84 2.02
C ALA A 28 -3.16 5.15 2.51
N ALA A 29 -4.19 4.70 1.79
CA ALA A 29 -5.59 4.89 2.20
C ALA A 29 -5.92 4.12 3.49
N ALA A 30 -5.48 2.86 3.58
CA ALA A 30 -5.76 2.00 4.72
C ALA A 30 -5.06 2.51 5.99
N VAL A 31 -3.76 2.81 5.89
CA VAL A 31 -2.97 3.39 7.00
C VAL A 31 -3.55 4.73 7.44
N ALA A 32 -3.96 5.59 6.51
CA ALA A 32 -4.58 6.87 6.86
C ALA A 32 -5.91 6.69 7.60
N ALA A 33 -6.77 5.77 7.13
CA ALA A 33 -8.07 5.50 7.74
C ALA A 33 -7.93 4.89 9.15
N ALA A 34 -6.99 3.95 9.31
CA ALA A 34 -6.75 3.31 10.60
C ALA A 34 -6.15 4.30 11.62
N ARG A 35 -5.17 5.11 11.20
CA ARG A 35 -4.62 6.22 12.04
C ARG A 35 -5.67 7.29 12.38
N ALA A 36 -6.77 7.38 11.63
CA ALA A 36 -7.91 8.22 11.96
C ALA A 36 -8.88 7.59 12.98
N GLY A 37 -8.57 6.39 13.50
CA GLY A 37 -9.36 5.67 14.50
C GLY A 37 -10.51 4.84 13.91
N THR A 38 -10.45 4.49 12.63
CA THR A 38 -11.46 3.64 11.99
C THR A 38 -10.98 2.20 11.95
N ASP A 39 -11.86 1.24 12.17
CA ASP A 39 -11.59 -0.17 11.88
C ASP A 39 -11.48 -0.37 10.36
N VAL A 40 -10.40 -0.99 9.89
CA VAL A 40 -10.06 -1.09 8.47
C VAL A 40 -9.72 -2.53 8.09
N TYR A 41 -10.23 -2.97 6.95
CA TYR A 41 -9.68 -4.14 6.25
C TYR A 41 -9.02 -3.74 4.95
N LEU A 42 -7.74 -4.08 4.78
CA LEU A 42 -7.04 -4.04 3.50
C LEU A 42 -7.04 -5.43 2.86
N ILE A 43 -7.61 -5.53 1.66
CA ILE A 43 -7.77 -6.79 0.95
C ILE A 43 -6.89 -6.75 -0.31
N GLU A 44 -5.89 -7.63 -0.37
CA GLU A 44 -5.02 -7.80 -1.52
C GLU A 44 -5.13 -9.23 -2.05
N ARG A 45 -5.22 -9.38 -3.37
CA ARG A 45 -5.34 -10.67 -4.06
C ARG A 45 -4.00 -11.39 -4.20
N TYR A 46 -2.89 -10.66 -4.12
CA TYR A 46 -1.54 -11.19 -4.17
C TYR A 46 -0.96 -11.38 -2.76
N GLY A 47 0.13 -12.15 -2.65
CA GLY A 47 0.83 -12.36 -1.38
C GLY A 47 1.80 -11.24 -1.01
N PHE A 48 1.62 -10.02 -1.54
CA PHE A 48 2.51 -8.89 -1.31
C PHE A 48 1.81 -7.54 -1.58
N LEU A 49 2.32 -6.48 -0.94
CA LEU A 49 1.86 -5.11 -1.11
C LEU A 49 2.72 -4.34 -2.14
N GLY A 50 2.25 -3.15 -2.54
CA GLY A 50 2.92 -2.24 -3.47
C GLY A 50 2.30 -2.20 -4.87
N GLY A 51 1.51 -3.19 -5.27
CA GLY A 51 0.79 -3.18 -6.55
C GLY A 51 1.75 -3.10 -7.74
N THR A 52 1.51 -2.18 -8.69
CA THR A 52 2.37 -2.02 -9.89
C THR A 52 3.78 -1.52 -9.55
N ALA A 53 3.95 -0.78 -8.45
CA ALA A 53 5.26 -0.36 -7.95
C ALA A 53 6.17 -1.56 -7.64
N THR A 54 5.56 -2.68 -7.26
CA THR A 54 6.23 -3.91 -6.89
C THR A 54 6.09 -4.98 -7.96
N GLY A 55 4.88 -5.53 -8.15
CA GLY A 55 4.64 -6.64 -9.07
C GLY A 55 4.74 -6.26 -10.55
N GLY A 56 4.63 -4.97 -10.86
CA GLY A 56 4.81 -4.44 -12.22
C GLY A 56 6.17 -3.78 -12.47
N LEU A 57 7.05 -3.76 -11.47
CA LEU A 57 8.36 -3.09 -11.51
C LEU A 57 8.30 -1.62 -11.95
N VAL A 58 7.19 -0.93 -11.64
CA VAL A 58 7.09 0.53 -11.80
C VAL A 58 7.86 1.20 -10.64
N ALA A 59 9.17 0.93 -10.61
CA ALA A 59 10.10 1.16 -9.51
C ALA A 59 10.61 2.60 -9.45
N ARG A 60 9.74 3.58 -9.75
CA ARG A 60 10.08 5.00 -9.77
C ARG A 60 8.97 5.84 -9.16
N PHE A 61 9.28 6.62 -8.13
CA PHE A 61 8.39 7.63 -7.60
C PHE A 61 8.59 8.98 -8.29
N GLN A 62 7.49 9.68 -8.55
CA GLN A 62 7.52 11.04 -9.11
C GLN A 62 6.82 12.01 -8.13
N PRO A 63 7.52 12.53 -7.10
CA PRO A 63 6.90 13.35 -6.06
C PRO A 63 6.57 14.79 -6.49
N GLY A 64 6.82 15.16 -7.74
CA GLY A 64 6.64 16.53 -8.26
C GLY A 64 7.35 16.75 -9.60
N PRO A 65 7.29 17.98 -10.14
CA PRO A 65 7.97 18.35 -11.40
C PRO A 65 9.49 18.26 -11.27
N ASP A 66 10.02 18.60 -10.09
CA ASP A 66 11.44 18.57 -9.77
C ASP A 66 11.72 17.58 -8.65
N VAL A 67 12.09 16.34 -9.03
CA VAL A 67 12.47 15.28 -8.09
C VAL A 67 13.57 15.80 -7.15
N GLY A 68 13.31 15.75 -5.83
CA GLY A 68 14.27 16.14 -4.80
C GLY A 68 14.39 17.63 -4.50
N LYS A 69 13.78 18.52 -5.29
CA LYS A 69 13.82 19.98 -5.04
C LYS A 69 12.52 20.53 -4.48
N HIS A 70 11.39 20.13 -5.08
CA HIS A 70 10.07 20.65 -4.73
C HIS A 70 9.06 19.50 -4.58
N PRO A 71 9.17 18.68 -3.53
CA PRO A 71 8.22 17.60 -3.29
C PRO A 71 6.84 18.17 -2.98
N VAL A 72 5.83 17.76 -3.76
CA VAL A 72 4.42 18.11 -3.54
C VAL A 72 3.66 17.02 -2.78
N ILE A 73 4.11 15.77 -2.90
CA ILE A 73 3.52 14.63 -2.18
C ILE A 73 4.24 14.45 -0.83
N ARG A 74 3.47 14.38 0.27
CA ARG A 74 3.97 14.25 1.66
C ARG A 74 3.19 13.17 2.43
N GLY A 75 3.18 13.23 3.76
CA GLY A 75 2.44 12.28 4.62
C GLY A 75 3.00 10.87 4.48
N ILE A 76 2.11 9.89 4.34
CA ILE A 76 2.47 8.46 4.25
C ILE A 76 3.46 8.18 3.11
N TYR A 77 3.35 8.88 1.97
CA TYR A 77 4.35 8.77 0.90
C TYR A 77 5.76 9.15 1.37
N LYS A 78 5.87 10.24 2.14
CA LYS A 78 7.16 10.69 2.68
C LYS A 78 7.69 9.66 3.69
N GLU A 79 6.83 9.11 4.55
CA GLU A 79 7.20 8.04 5.48
C GLU A 79 7.74 6.79 4.74
N ILE A 80 7.08 6.37 3.65
CA ILE A 80 7.56 5.27 2.80
C ILE A 80 8.96 5.58 2.26
N CYS A 81 9.17 6.78 1.71
CA CYS A 81 10.48 7.17 1.18
C CYS A 81 11.57 7.21 2.27
N GLU A 82 11.25 7.70 3.46
CA GLU A 82 12.19 7.76 4.59
C GLU A 82 12.60 6.35 5.03
N ARG A 83 11.63 5.44 5.22
CA ARG A 83 11.90 4.04 5.58
C ARG A 83 12.70 3.31 4.50
N LEU A 84 12.36 3.49 3.23
CA LEU A 84 13.18 2.94 2.14
C LEU A 84 14.61 3.49 2.19
N GLY A 85 14.80 4.77 2.54
CA GLY A 85 16.11 5.36 2.73
C GLY A 85 16.92 4.71 3.87
N GLU A 86 16.26 4.32 4.97
CA GLU A 86 16.90 3.62 6.09
C GLU A 86 17.47 2.25 5.69
N TYR A 87 16.86 1.62 4.68
CA TYR A 87 17.32 0.35 4.11
C TYR A 87 18.27 0.51 2.91
N ASP A 88 18.73 1.72 2.60
CA ASP A 88 19.49 2.02 1.36
C ASP A 88 18.74 1.58 0.08
N ALA A 89 17.40 1.62 0.13
CA ALA A 89 16.51 1.11 -0.89
C ALA A 89 15.85 2.21 -1.73
N LEU A 90 16.28 3.48 -1.58
CA LEU A 90 15.79 4.62 -2.35
C LEU A 90 16.96 5.49 -2.85
N HIS A 91 17.15 5.51 -4.16
CA HIS A 91 18.19 6.25 -4.85
C HIS A 91 17.57 7.28 -5.79
N GLY A 92 17.49 8.53 -5.32
CA GLY A 92 16.78 9.59 -6.03
C GLY A 92 15.28 9.30 -6.11
N SER A 93 14.77 8.97 -7.29
CA SER A 93 13.38 8.52 -7.47
C SER A 93 13.23 7.01 -7.66
N LEU A 94 14.33 6.28 -7.80
CA LEU A 94 14.31 4.83 -8.01
C LEU A 94 14.36 4.13 -6.66
N PHE A 95 13.54 3.10 -6.48
CA PHE A 95 13.51 2.32 -5.25
C PHE A 95 13.59 0.82 -5.53
N ASP A 96 14.01 0.06 -4.52
CA ASP A 96 13.96 -1.41 -4.56
C ASP A 96 12.50 -1.89 -4.36
N PRO A 97 11.90 -2.55 -5.37
CA PRO A 97 10.51 -3.00 -5.31
C PRO A 97 10.22 -4.08 -4.26
N GLU A 98 11.22 -4.88 -3.89
CA GLU A 98 11.11 -5.89 -2.84
C GLU A 98 11.12 -5.22 -1.46
N MET A 99 12.00 -4.24 -1.25
CA MET A 99 12.00 -3.47 0.00
C MET A 99 10.72 -2.67 0.20
N LEU A 100 10.07 -2.21 -0.88
CA LEU A 100 8.76 -1.58 -0.78
C LEU A 100 7.70 -2.52 -0.20
N LYS A 101 7.78 -3.85 -0.43
CA LYS A 101 6.83 -4.80 0.18
C LYS A 101 6.93 -4.79 1.70
N TYR A 102 8.15 -4.84 2.22
CA TYR A 102 8.42 -4.83 3.66
C TYR A 102 7.99 -3.51 4.28
N VAL A 103 8.41 -2.38 3.69
CA VAL A 103 8.01 -1.05 4.18
C VAL A 103 6.48 -0.87 4.18
N ALA A 104 5.79 -1.35 3.14
CA ALA A 104 4.33 -1.31 3.09
C ALA A 104 3.68 -2.22 4.12
N LEU A 105 4.24 -3.40 4.37
CA LEU A 105 3.75 -4.34 5.37
C LEU A 105 3.91 -3.77 6.78
N ASP A 106 5.11 -3.29 7.13
CA ASP A 106 5.40 -2.66 8.42
C ASP A 106 4.44 -1.49 8.69
N LEU A 107 4.19 -0.64 7.68
CA LEU A 107 3.25 0.46 7.81
C LEU A 107 1.80 0.01 8.08
N CYS A 108 1.35 -1.06 7.43
CA CYS A 108 0.02 -1.62 7.69
C CYS A 108 -0.05 -2.26 9.09
N GLU A 109 0.94 -3.07 9.48
CA GLU A 109 0.99 -3.73 10.78
C GLU A 109 1.02 -2.71 11.93
N GLU A 110 1.85 -1.66 11.83
CA GLU A 110 1.90 -0.58 12.82
C GLU A 110 0.61 0.24 12.89
N ALA A 111 -0.14 0.30 11.80
CA ALA A 111 -1.42 0.98 11.74
C ALA A 111 -2.61 0.09 12.16
N ASP A 112 -2.38 -1.19 12.47
CA ASP A 112 -3.41 -2.19 12.78
C ASP A 112 -4.40 -2.40 11.61
N VAL A 113 -3.85 -2.61 10.41
CA VAL A 113 -4.56 -2.82 9.12
C VAL A 113 -4.36 -4.22 8.56
#